data_AF-A0A4Q3SC68-F1
#
_entry.id   AF-A0A4Q3SC68-F1
#
_cell.length_a   1.000
_cell.length_b   1.000
_cell.length_c   1.000
_cell.angle_alpha   90.00
_cell.angle_beta   90.00
_cell.angle_gamma   90.00
#
_symmetry.space_group_name_H-M   'P 1'
#
loop_
_entity.id
_entity.type
_entity.pdbx_description
1 polymer ?
#
loop_
_entity_poly.entity_id
_entity_poly.type
_entity_poly.pdbx_seq_one_letter_code
_entity_poly.pdbx_strand_id
1 'polypeptide(L)'
;MDHQSSKGLQQFKNNVGIKFQLYNSLFTSLPFHRIEKTGILLSLLLNNCEEGYKKKMSPVDIIADFFKKHTSFSNEEDKLDLLFRFIQYVERQVVLFDALEDASFRDVNDINGVGTLKHLESEVVQNGKEAELTEKLKDFGIRLVLTAHPTQFYPGAVLGIINDLAKALADNNTSQINMYLQQLGKTPFLNKEKPTPYDEAMSLIWYLENVFYAAA
;
A
#
# COMPACT_ATOMS: atom_id res chain seq x y z
N MET A 1 -0.18 -26.28 -13.87
CA MET A 1 -0.18 -25.32 -12.75
C MET A 1 0.45 -23.97 -13.12
N ASP A 2 1.16 -23.83 -14.26
CA ASP A 2 1.79 -22.54 -14.65
C ASP A 2 0.84 -21.47 -15.22
N HIS A 3 -0.34 -21.84 -15.72
CA HIS A 3 -1.26 -20.88 -16.35
C HIS A 3 -1.98 -19.94 -15.37
N GLN A 4 -2.25 -20.38 -14.13
CA GLN A 4 -2.89 -19.53 -13.10
C GLN A 4 -1.93 -18.44 -12.60
N SER A 5 -0.64 -18.77 -12.44
CA SER A 5 0.43 -17.81 -12.11
C SER A 5 0.52 -16.69 -13.16
N SER A 6 0.44 -17.05 -14.45
CA SER A 6 0.46 -16.07 -15.54
C SER A 6 -0.77 -15.14 -15.55
N LYS A 7 -1.97 -15.66 -15.27
CA LYS A 7 -3.21 -14.85 -15.26
C LYS A 7 -3.26 -13.90 -14.06
N GLY A 8 -2.93 -14.38 -12.86
CA GLY A 8 -2.87 -13.54 -11.66
C GLY A 8 -1.82 -12.43 -11.81
N LEU A 9 -0.65 -12.75 -12.35
CA LEU A 9 0.39 -11.75 -12.64
C LEU A 9 -0.07 -10.71 -13.67
N GLN A 10 -0.80 -11.13 -14.72
CA GLN A 10 -1.36 -10.21 -15.72
C GLN A 10 -2.44 -9.30 -15.12
N GLN A 11 -3.33 -9.85 -14.28
CA GLN A 11 -4.35 -9.08 -13.56
C GLN A 11 -3.71 -8.08 -12.60
N PHE A 12 -2.69 -8.49 -11.84
CA PHE A 12 -1.92 -7.61 -10.97
C PHE A 12 -1.25 -6.48 -11.76
N LYS A 13 -0.57 -6.80 -12.86
CA LYS A 13 0.09 -5.80 -13.71
C LYS A 13 -0.91 -4.77 -14.24
N ASN A 14 -2.09 -5.21 -14.65
CA ASN A 14 -3.11 -4.32 -15.21
C ASN A 14 -3.83 -3.50 -14.15
N ASN A 15 -4.25 -4.13 -13.05
CA ASN A 15 -5.11 -3.50 -12.04
C ASN A 15 -4.33 -2.73 -10.98
N VAL A 16 -3.11 -3.17 -10.65
CA VAL A 16 -2.24 -2.50 -9.68
C VAL A 16 -1.12 -1.77 -10.39
N GLY A 17 -0.32 -2.44 -11.21
CA GLY A 17 0.88 -1.86 -11.82
C GLY A 17 0.63 -0.63 -12.70
N ILE A 18 -0.26 -0.74 -13.69
CA ILE A 18 -0.58 0.37 -14.61
C ILE A 18 -1.29 1.51 -13.85
N LYS A 19 -2.25 1.19 -12.98
CA LYS A 19 -2.95 2.21 -12.18
C LYS A 19 -1.98 2.94 -11.26
N PHE A 20 -1.03 2.23 -10.64
CA PHE A 20 0.02 2.84 -9.82
C PHE A 20 0.82 3.84 -10.63
N GLN A 21 1.28 3.49 -11.84
CA GLN A 21 2.01 4.43 -12.70
C GLN A 21 1.19 5.69 -13.01
N LEU A 22 -0.10 5.54 -13.31
CA LEU A 22 -0.99 6.66 -13.61
C LEU A 22 -1.20 7.58 -12.40
N TYR A 23 -1.60 7.02 -11.26
CA TYR A 23 -1.88 7.83 -10.07
C TYR A 23 -0.62 8.35 -9.40
N ASN A 24 0.51 7.64 -9.50
CA ASN A 24 1.80 8.16 -9.06
C ASN A 24 2.24 9.35 -9.92
N SER A 25 2.00 9.31 -11.23
CA SER A 25 2.26 10.46 -12.12
C SER A 25 1.34 11.64 -11.83
N LEU A 26 0.09 11.39 -11.45
CA LEU A 26 -0.80 12.43 -10.96
C LEU A 26 -0.26 13.01 -9.63
N PHE A 27 0.14 12.13 -8.70
CA PHE A 27 0.67 12.52 -7.40
C PHE A 27 1.96 13.36 -7.50
N THR A 28 2.87 13.03 -8.44
CA THR A 28 4.09 13.82 -8.71
C THR A 28 3.81 15.21 -9.29
N SER A 29 2.67 15.40 -9.96
CA SER A 29 2.31 16.67 -10.59
C SER A 29 1.48 17.60 -9.69
N LEU A 30 1.12 17.16 -8.48
CA LEU A 30 0.36 17.99 -7.55
C LEU A 30 1.20 19.16 -7.01
N PRO A 31 0.65 20.39 -6.96
CA PRO A 31 1.38 21.60 -6.62
C PRO A 31 1.55 21.76 -5.11
N PHE A 32 2.42 20.95 -4.52
CA PHE A 32 2.82 21.17 -3.14
C PHE A 32 4.06 22.06 -3.12
N HIS A 33 4.00 23.15 -2.34
CA HIS A 33 4.96 24.27 -2.30
C HIS A 33 6.46 23.90 -2.09
N ARG A 34 6.82 22.62 -1.91
CA ARG A 34 8.19 22.11 -1.78
C ARG A 34 8.48 20.79 -2.52
N ILE A 35 7.51 20.22 -3.25
CA ILE A 35 7.54 18.81 -3.71
C ILE A 35 7.70 18.69 -5.24
N GLU A 36 7.30 19.68 -6.03
CA GLU A 36 7.32 19.57 -7.51
C GLU A 36 8.72 19.22 -8.07
N LYS A 37 9.78 19.85 -7.55
CA LYS A 37 11.16 19.51 -7.96
C LYS A 37 11.65 18.17 -7.40
N THR A 38 11.11 17.75 -6.25
CA THR A 38 11.48 16.49 -5.59
C THR A 38 11.02 15.29 -6.41
N GLY A 39 9.82 15.34 -6.99
CA GLY A 39 9.30 14.24 -7.82
C GLY A 39 10.21 13.94 -9.03
N ILE A 40 10.64 14.99 -9.74
CA ILE A 40 11.57 14.87 -10.89
C ILE A 40 12.92 14.31 -10.44
N LEU A 41 13.49 14.86 -9.37
CA LEU A 41 14.77 14.41 -8.83
C LEU A 41 14.72 12.96 -8.32
N LEU A 42 13.58 12.53 -7.79
CA LEU A 42 13.38 11.14 -7.35
C LEU A 42 13.34 10.19 -8.55
N SER A 43 12.68 10.56 -9.65
CA SER A 43 12.71 9.76 -10.89
C SER A 43 14.13 9.65 -11.46
N LEU A 44 14.92 10.73 -11.39
CA LEU A 44 16.34 10.69 -11.78
C LEU A 44 17.16 9.81 -10.84
N LEU A 45 16.92 9.87 -9.53
CA LEU A 45 17.57 9.01 -8.55
C LEU A 45 17.26 7.54 -8.82
N LEU A 46 16.00 7.19 -9.11
CA LEU A 46 15.60 5.82 -9.45
C LEU A 46 16.39 5.29 -10.65
N ASN A 47 16.50 6.08 -11.72
CA ASN A 47 17.30 5.72 -12.90
C ASN A 47 18.79 5.53 -12.52
N ASN A 48 19.36 6.43 -11.72
CA ASN A 48 20.75 6.30 -11.28
C ASN A 48 20.97 5.05 -10.42
N CYS A 49 20.00 4.69 -9.57
CA CYS A 49 20.02 3.44 -8.82
C CYS A 49 19.99 2.23 -9.75
N GLU A 50 19.06 2.16 -10.71
CA GLU A 50 18.97 1.04 -11.65
C GLU A 50 20.26 0.85 -12.47
N GLU A 51 20.83 1.94 -12.99
CA GLU A 51 22.11 1.88 -13.70
C GLU A 51 23.28 1.50 -12.78
N GLY A 52 23.33 2.08 -11.59
CA GLY A 52 24.38 1.84 -10.61
C GLY A 52 24.41 0.39 -10.13
N TYR A 53 23.24 -0.18 -9.83
CA TYR A 53 23.12 -1.60 -9.45
C TYR A 53 23.52 -2.54 -10.59
N LYS A 54 23.13 -2.24 -11.85
CA LYS A 54 23.61 -2.99 -13.03
C LYS A 54 25.14 -2.96 -13.16
N LYS A 55 25.76 -1.85 -12.75
CA LYS A 55 27.22 -1.66 -12.72
C LYS A 55 27.88 -2.18 -11.43
N LYS A 56 27.13 -2.81 -10.51
CA LYS A 56 27.59 -3.29 -9.19
C LYS A 56 28.22 -2.20 -8.30
N MET A 57 27.78 -0.95 -8.46
CA MET A 57 28.19 0.16 -7.60
C MET A 57 27.63 -0.02 -6.18
N SER A 58 28.33 0.51 -5.17
CA SER A 58 27.80 0.54 -3.81
C SER A 58 26.69 1.61 -3.68
N PRO A 59 25.73 1.48 -2.76
CA PRO A 59 24.71 2.50 -2.52
C PRO A 59 25.32 3.89 -2.24
N VAL A 60 26.43 3.95 -1.52
CA VAL A 60 27.14 5.21 -1.22
C VAL A 60 27.63 5.88 -2.50
N ASP A 61 28.21 5.09 -3.42
CA ASP A 61 28.69 5.61 -4.71
C ASP A 61 27.55 6.08 -5.61
N ILE A 62 26.42 5.36 -5.62
CA ILE A 62 25.23 5.71 -6.40
C ILE A 62 24.67 7.05 -5.94
N ILE A 63 24.56 7.25 -4.62
CA ILE A 63 24.06 8.50 -4.04
C ILE A 63 25.04 9.65 -4.31
N ALA A 64 26.35 9.42 -4.13
CA ALA A 64 27.37 10.42 -4.41
C ALA A 64 27.35 10.86 -5.89
N ASP A 65 27.25 9.89 -6.80
CA ASP A 65 27.17 10.13 -8.25
C ASP A 65 25.90 10.88 -8.63
N PHE A 66 24.75 10.56 -8.01
CA PHE A 66 23.49 11.27 -8.21
C PHE A 66 23.63 12.76 -7.86
N PHE A 67 24.13 13.07 -6.66
CA PHE A 67 24.32 14.46 -6.23
C PHE A 67 25.28 15.21 -7.14
N LYS A 68 26.35 14.55 -7.60
CA LYS A 68 27.35 15.13 -8.50
C LYS A 68 26.79 15.47 -9.89
N LYS A 69 25.92 14.62 -10.44
CA LYS A 69 25.40 14.76 -11.82
C LYS A 69 24.13 15.59 -11.92
N HIS A 70 23.26 15.51 -10.91
CA HIS A 70 21.88 15.99 -11.03
C HIS A 70 21.55 17.14 -10.08
N THR A 71 22.47 17.56 -9.21
CA THR A 71 22.24 18.66 -8.26
C THR A 71 23.44 19.60 -8.19
N SER A 72 23.21 20.81 -7.70
CA SER A 72 24.26 21.79 -7.41
C SER A 72 24.53 21.94 -5.91
N PHE A 73 24.06 21.00 -5.08
CA PHE A 73 24.18 21.09 -3.63
C PHE A 73 25.62 20.87 -3.18
N SER A 74 26.20 21.89 -2.54
CA SER A 74 27.57 21.88 -2.04
C SER A 74 27.65 21.54 -0.55
N ASN A 75 26.67 21.96 0.24
CA ASN A 75 26.61 21.66 1.67
C ASN A 75 26.06 20.23 1.92
N GLU A 76 26.33 19.69 3.11
CA GLU A 76 25.82 18.38 3.51
C GLU A 76 24.36 18.45 3.98
N GLU A 77 23.97 19.56 4.61
CA GLU A 77 22.61 19.78 5.11
C GLU A 77 21.55 19.74 3.99
N ASP A 78 21.77 20.39 2.85
CA ASP A 78 20.78 20.36 1.75
C ASP A 78 20.70 18.97 1.11
N LYS A 79 21.81 18.21 1.09
CA LYS A 79 21.81 16.83 0.60
C LYS A 79 20.97 15.94 1.50
N LEU A 80 21.18 16.03 2.82
CA LEU A 80 20.39 15.29 3.80
C LEU A 80 18.90 15.68 3.72
N ASP A 81 18.60 16.97 3.62
CA ASP A 81 17.22 17.44 3.48
C ASP A 81 16.54 16.91 2.19
N LEU A 82 17.26 16.84 1.07
CA LEU A 82 16.74 16.21 -0.15
C LEU A 82 16.47 14.71 0.05
N LEU A 83 17.39 13.97 0.69
CA LEU A 83 17.21 12.54 0.97
C LEU A 83 15.99 12.30 1.88
N PHE A 84 15.80 13.12 2.92
CA PHE A 84 14.59 13.05 3.75
C PHE A 84 13.32 13.31 2.94
N ARG A 85 13.35 14.29 2.03
CA ARG A 85 12.22 14.53 1.11
C ARG A 85 11.95 13.34 0.19
N PHE A 86 12.98 12.61 -0.27
CA PHE A 86 12.79 11.37 -1.02
C PHE A 86 12.13 10.27 -0.19
N ILE A 87 12.59 10.06 1.05
CA ILE A 87 11.99 9.07 1.96
C ILE A 87 10.50 9.37 2.14
N GLN A 88 10.17 10.62 2.49
CA GLN A 88 8.78 11.06 2.63
C GLN A 88 7.94 10.84 1.37
N TYR A 89 8.54 11.01 0.20
CA TYR A 89 7.85 10.81 -1.07
C TYR A 89 7.60 9.32 -1.34
N VAL A 90 8.62 8.49 -1.15
CA VAL A 90 8.53 7.03 -1.32
C VAL A 90 7.51 6.43 -0.37
N GLU A 91 7.45 6.88 0.90
CA GLU A 91 6.42 6.45 1.85
C GLU A 91 4.99 6.65 1.33
N ARG A 92 4.73 7.78 0.67
CA ARG A 92 3.41 8.06 0.06
C ARG A 92 3.13 7.22 -1.17
N GLN A 93 4.17 6.86 -1.93
CA GLN A 93 4.04 5.92 -3.04
C GLN A 93 3.67 4.53 -2.55
N VAL A 94 4.28 4.06 -1.45
CA VAL A 94 3.91 2.78 -0.83
C VAL A 94 2.45 2.81 -0.39
N VAL A 95 2.00 3.87 0.27
CA VAL A 95 0.58 4.03 0.65
C VAL A 95 -0.37 4.00 -0.55
N LEU A 96 -0.04 4.70 -1.63
CA LEU A 96 -0.84 4.68 -2.85
C LEU A 96 -0.90 3.27 -3.46
N PHE A 97 0.22 2.55 -3.42
CA PHE A 97 0.29 1.17 -3.89
C PHE A 97 -0.59 0.24 -3.04
N ASP A 98 -0.51 0.34 -1.71
CA ASP A 98 -1.35 -0.43 -0.77
C ASP A 98 -2.84 -0.19 -1.05
N ALA A 99 -3.26 1.07 -1.22
CA ALA A 99 -4.65 1.42 -1.54
C ALA A 99 -5.12 0.84 -2.89
N LEU A 100 -4.23 0.75 -3.89
CA LEU A 100 -4.53 0.16 -5.19
C LEU A 100 -4.64 -1.37 -5.15
N GLU A 101 -3.76 -2.01 -4.37
CA GLU A 101 -3.81 -3.45 -4.13
C GLU A 101 -5.10 -3.82 -3.40
N ASP A 102 -5.45 -3.10 -2.33
CA ASP A 102 -6.70 -3.31 -1.58
C ASP A 102 -7.93 -3.13 -2.48
N ALA A 103 -7.98 -2.04 -3.27
CA ALA A 103 -9.07 -1.80 -4.21
C ALA A 103 -9.22 -2.90 -5.28
N SER A 104 -8.10 -3.56 -5.63
CA SER A 104 -8.05 -4.59 -6.67
C SER A 104 -8.01 -6.00 -6.11
N PHE A 105 -8.14 -6.19 -4.79
CA PHE A 105 -7.88 -7.46 -4.13
C PHE A 105 -8.69 -8.62 -4.71
N ARG A 106 -9.98 -8.39 -4.99
CA ARG A 106 -10.90 -9.39 -5.58
C ARG A 106 -10.60 -9.70 -7.05
N ASP A 107 -9.97 -8.78 -7.77
CA ASP A 107 -9.63 -8.98 -9.18
C ASP A 107 -8.28 -9.70 -9.35
N VAL A 108 -7.39 -9.56 -8.38
CA VAL A 108 -6.06 -10.16 -8.36
C VAL A 108 -6.08 -11.55 -7.71
N ASN A 109 -6.92 -11.76 -6.71
CA ASN A 109 -7.00 -13.02 -5.96
C ASN A 109 -8.26 -13.81 -6.31
N ASP A 110 -8.13 -15.14 -6.40
CA ASP A 110 -9.28 -16.03 -6.65
C ASP A 110 -10.09 -16.27 -5.37
N ILE A 111 -11.08 -15.41 -5.13
CA ILE A 111 -11.99 -15.50 -3.97
C ILE A 111 -12.98 -16.67 -4.05
N ASN A 112 -12.98 -17.45 -5.14
CA ASN A 112 -13.81 -18.64 -5.30
C ASN A 112 -12.97 -19.91 -5.55
N GLY A 113 -11.63 -19.80 -5.45
CA GLY A 113 -10.70 -20.88 -5.75
C GLY A 113 -10.63 -21.93 -4.65
N VAL A 114 -9.65 -22.84 -4.80
CA VAL A 114 -9.37 -23.90 -3.82
C VAL A 114 -9.06 -23.28 -2.45
N GLY A 115 -9.63 -23.87 -1.39
CA GLY A 115 -9.48 -23.38 -0.01
C GLY A 115 -10.45 -22.29 0.41
N THR A 116 -11.34 -21.82 -0.48
CA THR A 116 -12.41 -20.87 -0.15
C THR A 116 -13.64 -21.59 0.43
N LEU A 117 -14.53 -20.83 1.09
CA LEU A 117 -15.80 -21.38 1.59
C LEU A 117 -16.68 -21.97 0.49
N LYS A 118 -16.65 -21.39 -0.73
CA LYS A 118 -17.38 -21.94 -1.88
C LYS A 118 -16.80 -23.26 -2.36
N HIS A 119 -15.48 -23.40 -2.32
CA HIS A 119 -14.85 -24.67 -2.64
C HIS A 119 -15.24 -25.74 -1.62
N LEU A 120 -15.20 -25.41 -0.33
CA LEU A 120 -15.66 -26.30 0.75
C LEU A 120 -17.14 -26.70 0.57
N GLU A 121 -18.02 -25.74 0.27
CA GLU A 121 -19.43 -26.00 0.01
C GLU A 121 -19.60 -27.00 -1.14
N SER A 122 -18.91 -26.78 -2.27
CA SER A 122 -18.93 -27.70 -3.41
C SER A 122 -18.43 -29.10 -3.04
N GLU A 123 -17.37 -29.21 -2.27
CA GLU A 123 -16.85 -30.52 -1.82
C GLU A 123 -17.84 -31.23 -0.89
N VAL A 124 -18.51 -30.51 0.00
CA VAL A 124 -19.49 -31.09 0.93
C VAL A 124 -20.69 -31.65 0.18
N VAL A 125 -21.23 -30.89 -0.78
CA VAL A 125 -22.36 -31.33 -1.62
C VAL A 125 -21.98 -32.51 -2.50
N GLN A 126 -20.82 -32.46 -3.16
CA GLN A 126 -20.37 -33.56 -4.04
C GLN A 126 -20.16 -34.88 -3.30
N ASN A 127 -19.78 -34.82 -2.02
CA ASN A 127 -19.52 -35.99 -1.19
C ASN A 127 -20.73 -36.39 -0.31
N GLY A 128 -21.87 -35.69 -0.39
CA GLY A 128 -23.06 -35.98 0.42
C GLY A 128 -22.84 -35.81 1.93
N LYS A 129 -22.00 -34.83 2.34
CA LYS A 129 -21.57 -34.61 3.72
C LYS A 129 -22.29 -33.46 4.44
N GLU A 130 -23.43 -33.03 3.93
CA GLU A 130 -24.17 -31.88 4.45
C GLU A 130 -24.57 -32.07 5.93
N ALA A 131 -24.93 -33.29 6.31
CA ALA A 131 -25.26 -33.62 7.70
C ALA A 131 -24.05 -33.51 8.64
N GLU A 132 -22.88 -33.98 8.20
CA GLU A 132 -21.63 -33.86 8.96
C GLU A 132 -21.22 -32.39 9.13
N LEU A 133 -21.31 -31.59 8.06
CA LEU A 133 -21.03 -30.16 8.12
C LEU A 133 -22.00 -29.45 9.08
N THR A 134 -23.30 -29.77 9.01
CA THR A 134 -24.32 -29.21 9.90
C THR A 134 -24.02 -29.50 11.37
N GLU A 135 -23.60 -30.73 11.68
CA GLU A 135 -23.20 -31.08 13.05
C GLU A 135 -21.95 -30.30 13.48
N LYS A 136 -20.96 -30.16 12.59
CA LYS A 136 -19.73 -29.44 12.89
C LYS A 136 -19.95 -27.94 13.11
N LEU A 137 -20.89 -27.33 12.40
CA LEU A 137 -21.20 -25.90 12.55
C LEU A 137 -21.82 -25.57 13.91
N LYS A 138 -22.33 -26.55 14.67
CA LYS A 138 -22.89 -26.31 16.01
C LYS A 138 -21.84 -25.95 17.04
N ASP A 139 -20.60 -26.44 16.89
CA ASP A 139 -19.50 -26.19 17.84
C ASP A 139 -18.34 -25.39 17.21
N PHE A 140 -18.45 -25.04 15.93
CA PHE A 140 -17.44 -24.27 15.24
C PHE A 140 -17.43 -22.82 15.72
N GLY A 141 -16.26 -22.34 16.13
CA GLY A 141 -16.07 -20.96 16.55
C GLY A 141 -14.64 -20.50 16.25
N ILE A 142 -14.52 -19.24 15.85
CA ILE A 142 -13.23 -18.58 15.66
C ILE A 142 -13.14 -17.42 16.64
N ARG A 143 -12.01 -17.29 17.33
CA ARG A 143 -11.69 -16.14 18.17
C ARG A 143 -10.52 -15.39 17.56
N LEU A 144 -10.81 -14.28 16.91
CA LEU A 144 -9.79 -13.36 16.42
C LEU A 144 -9.30 -12.50 17.58
N VAL A 145 -7.98 -12.39 17.73
CA VAL A 145 -7.34 -11.53 18.74
C VAL A 145 -6.47 -10.53 18.01
N LEU A 146 -6.89 -9.27 18.03
CA LEU A 146 -6.11 -8.17 17.47
C LEU A 146 -4.97 -7.82 18.42
N THR A 147 -3.76 -7.75 17.89
CA THR A 147 -2.55 -7.36 18.62
C THR A 147 -2.00 -6.06 18.06
N ALA A 148 -1.35 -5.26 18.90
CA ALA A 148 -0.64 -4.07 18.43
C ALA A 148 0.40 -4.45 17.35
N HIS A 149 0.54 -3.59 16.34
CA HIS A 149 1.54 -3.80 15.31
C HIS A 149 2.93 -3.42 15.86
N PRO A 150 3.96 -4.30 15.77
CA PRO A 150 5.24 -4.09 16.44
C PRO A 150 5.99 -2.83 15.99
N THR A 151 5.70 -2.36 14.77
CA THR A 151 6.14 -1.08 14.21
C THR A 151 4.97 -0.43 13.49
N GLN A 152 4.11 0.33 14.17
CA GLN A 152 2.96 1.01 13.52
C GLN A 152 3.46 1.81 12.31
N PHE A 153 3.16 1.34 11.08
CA PHE A 153 3.69 1.94 9.85
C PHE A 153 3.02 3.28 9.53
N TYR A 154 1.73 3.45 9.89
CA TYR A 154 0.94 4.62 9.51
C TYR A 154 0.17 5.22 10.70
N PRO A 155 0.17 6.56 10.87
CA PRO A 155 -0.75 7.26 11.76
C PRO A 155 -2.21 7.02 11.35
N GLY A 156 -3.15 7.11 12.31
CA GLY A 156 -4.58 6.87 12.04
C GLY A 156 -5.17 7.73 10.90
N ALA A 157 -4.70 8.97 10.74
CA ALA A 157 -5.12 9.82 9.62
C ALA A 157 -4.71 9.25 8.25
N VAL A 158 -3.54 8.61 8.16
CA VAL A 158 -3.06 7.98 6.93
C VAL A 158 -3.88 6.70 6.65
N LEU A 159 -4.23 5.92 7.69
CA LEU A 159 -5.12 4.76 7.54
C LEU A 159 -6.51 5.15 7.00
N GLY A 160 -7.08 6.24 7.50
CA GLY A 160 -8.33 6.79 6.98
C GLY A 160 -8.23 7.14 5.49
N ILE A 161 -7.17 7.86 5.11
CA ILE A 161 -6.91 8.22 3.70
C ILE A 161 -6.73 6.97 2.83
N ILE A 162 -6.00 5.94 3.29
CA ILE A 162 -5.84 4.67 2.56
C ILE A 162 -7.19 4.04 2.25
N ASN A 163 -8.02 3.88 3.27
CA ASN A 163 -9.34 3.25 3.14
C ASN A 163 -10.25 4.03 2.18
N ASP A 164 -10.30 5.36 2.32
CA ASP A 164 -11.16 6.19 1.49
C ASP A 164 -10.64 6.30 0.05
N LEU A 165 -9.31 6.32 -0.13
CA LEU A 165 -8.67 6.25 -1.43
C LEU A 165 -8.94 4.90 -2.12
N ALA A 166 -8.83 3.79 -1.40
CA ALA A 166 -9.11 2.45 -1.92
C ALA A 166 -10.57 2.33 -2.41
N LYS A 167 -11.53 2.84 -1.63
CA LYS A 167 -12.95 2.92 -2.04
C LYS A 167 -13.13 3.77 -3.29
N ALA A 168 -12.56 4.98 -3.33
CA ALA A 168 -12.65 5.86 -4.49
C ALA A 168 -12.01 5.26 -5.75
N LEU A 169 -10.92 4.49 -5.59
CA LEU A 169 -10.25 3.74 -6.66
C LEU A 169 -11.11 2.59 -7.18
N ALA A 170 -11.80 1.87 -6.30
CA ALA A 170 -12.73 0.81 -6.69
C ALA A 170 -13.94 1.37 -7.46
N ASP A 171 -14.46 2.52 -7.03
CA ASP A 171 -15.59 3.22 -7.66
C ASP A 171 -15.19 4.04 -8.90
N ASN A 172 -13.90 4.12 -9.22
CA ASN A 172 -13.33 4.98 -10.28
C ASN A 172 -13.75 6.46 -10.17
N ASN A 173 -13.87 6.99 -8.96
CA ASN A 173 -14.25 8.38 -8.72
C ASN A 173 -13.02 9.31 -8.79
N THR A 174 -12.68 9.77 -9.99
CA THR A 174 -11.49 10.60 -10.25
C THR A 174 -11.43 11.88 -9.40
N SER A 175 -12.58 12.49 -9.09
CA SER A 175 -12.63 13.70 -8.26
C SER A 175 -12.21 13.42 -6.83
N GLN A 176 -12.75 12.35 -6.22
CA GLN A 176 -12.37 11.93 -4.89
C GLN A 176 -10.94 11.41 -4.82
N ILE A 177 -10.49 10.64 -5.83
CA ILE A 177 -9.10 10.17 -5.90
C ILE A 177 -8.13 11.36 -5.87
N ASN A 178 -8.35 12.38 -6.69
CA ASN A 178 -7.51 13.57 -6.70
C ASN A 178 -7.53 14.31 -5.35
N MET A 179 -8.69 14.40 -4.70
CA MET A 179 -8.83 14.99 -3.36
C MET A 179 -8.02 14.22 -2.32
N TYR A 180 -8.14 12.89 -2.27
CA TYR A 180 -7.42 12.05 -1.31
C TYR A 180 -5.91 12.03 -1.57
N LEU A 181 -5.47 12.05 -2.83
CA LEU A 181 -4.05 12.22 -3.17
C LEU A 181 -3.48 13.56 -2.66
N GLN A 182 -4.26 14.64 -2.73
CA GLN A 182 -3.84 15.92 -2.15
C GLN A 182 -3.79 15.88 -0.62
N GLN A 183 -4.72 15.18 0.03
CA GLN A 183 -4.69 14.99 1.48
C GLN A 183 -3.47 14.15 1.89
N LEU A 184 -3.19 13.06 1.17
CA LEU A 184 -2.02 12.21 1.38
C LEU A 184 -0.72 13.02 1.30
N GLY A 185 -0.59 13.90 0.29
CA GLY A 185 0.57 14.76 0.13
C GLY A 185 0.78 15.76 1.28
N LYS A 186 -0.29 16.18 1.95
CA LYS A 186 -0.25 17.14 3.08
C LYS A 186 -0.17 16.48 4.45
N THR A 187 -0.52 15.20 4.54
CA THR A 187 -0.60 14.48 5.82
C THR A 187 0.80 14.08 6.29
N PRO A 188 1.17 14.34 7.56
CA PRO A 188 2.44 13.89 8.11
C PRO A 188 2.44 12.38 8.36
N PHE A 189 3.58 11.73 8.08
CA PHE A 189 3.78 10.29 8.25
C PHE A 189 4.55 9.93 9.52
N LEU A 190 5.37 10.85 10.02
CA LEU A 190 6.27 10.60 11.14
C LEU A 190 5.60 10.94 12.46
N ASN A 191 5.37 9.93 13.30
CA ASN A 191 5.11 10.15 14.72
C ASN A 191 6.45 10.36 15.43
N LYS A 192 6.64 11.54 16.04
CA LYS A 192 7.87 11.88 16.76
C LYS A 192 8.05 11.07 18.04
N GLU A 193 6.97 10.50 18.57
CA GLU A 193 6.92 9.76 19.81
C GLU A 193 6.31 8.38 19.59
N LYS A 194 6.77 7.40 20.37
CA LYS A 194 6.21 6.05 20.36
C LYS A 194 4.75 6.11 20.86
N PRO A 195 3.81 5.43 20.20
CA PRO A 195 2.42 5.42 20.64
C PRO A 195 2.30 4.88 22.07
N THR A 196 1.37 5.44 22.83
CA THR A 196 1.00 4.91 24.14
C THR A 196 0.13 3.65 23.96
N PRO A 197 -0.02 2.79 24.99
CA PRO A 197 -0.96 1.66 24.91
C PRO A 197 -2.40 2.09 24.61
N TYR A 198 -2.78 3.32 25.01
CA TYR A 198 -4.07 3.91 24.68
C TYR A 198 -4.18 4.20 23.17
N ASP A 199 -3.13 4.77 22.56
CA ASP A 199 -3.11 5.07 21.12
C ASP A 199 -3.17 3.79 20.27
N GLU A 200 -2.46 2.74 20.69
CA GLU A 200 -2.51 1.43 20.04
C GLU A 200 -3.92 0.81 20.13
N ALA A 201 -4.57 0.89 21.31
CA ALA A 201 -5.95 0.44 21.47
C ALA A 201 -6.92 1.22 20.58
N MET A 202 -6.79 2.54 20.52
CA MET A 202 -7.58 3.39 19.62
C MET A 202 -7.38 3.03 18.15
N SER A 203 -6.15 2.73 17.74
CA SER A 203 -5.86 2.27 16.38
C SER A 203 -6.53 0.93 16.07
N LEU A 204 -6.57 -0.01 17.00
CA LEU A 204 -7.26 -1.29 16.81
C LEU A 204 -8.78 -1.12 16.75
N ILE A 205 -9.34 -0.21 17.56
CA ILE A 205 -10.77 0.14 17.53
C ILE A 205 -11.16 0.70 16.17
N TRP A 206 -10.29 1.47 15.52
CA TRP A 206 -10.57 1.98 14.17
C TRP A 206 -10.85 0.84 13.17
N TYR A 207 -10.07 -0.25 13.20
CA TYR A 207 -10.33 -1.43 12.37
C TYR A 207 -11.63 -2.13 12.76
N LEU A 208 -11.93 -2.19 14.06
CA LEU A 208 -13.20 -2.76 14.53
C LEU A 208 -14.38 -1.98 13.95
N GLU A 209 -14.34 -0.64 13.99
CA GLU A 209 -15.42 0.23 13.51
C GLU A 209 -15.52 0.25 11.97
N ASN A 210 -14.41 0.36 11.26
CA ASN A 210 -14.41 0.66 9.83
C ASN A 210 -14.29 -0.58 8.94
N VAL A 211 -13.80 -1.69 9.47
CA VAL A 211 -13.58 -2.93 8.72
C VAL A 211 -14.43 -4.07 9.27
N PHE A 212 -14.25 -4.44 10.54
CA PHE A 212 -14.91 -5.63 11.08
C PHE A 212 -16.40 -5.42 11.32
N TYR A 213 -16.84 -4.22 11.73
CA TYR A 213 -18.25 -3.96 12.01
C TYR A 213 -19.14 -4.11 10.78
N ALA A 214 -18.68 -3.66 9.61
CA ALA A 214 -19.42 -3.82 8.35
C ALA A 214 -19.38 -5.25 7.80
N ALA A 215 -18.42 -6.07 8.24
CA ALA A 215 -18.25 -7.46 7.82
C ALA A 215 -18.99 -8.47 8.72
N ALA A 216 -19.44 -8.04 9.89
CA ALA A 216 -20.23 -8.82 10.85
C ALA A 216 -21.72 -8.82 10.47
#